data_AF-M0ZXK0-F1
#
_entry.id   AF-M0ZXK0-F1
#
_cell.length_a   1.000
_cell.length_b   1.000
_cell.length_c   1.000
_cell.angle_alpha   90.00
_cell.angle_beta   90.00
_cell.angle_gamma   90.00
#
_symmetry.space_group_name_H-M   'P 1'
#
loop_
_entity.id
_entity.type
_entity.pdbx_description
1 polymer ?
#
loop_
_entity_poly.entity_id
_entity_poly.type
_entity_poly.pdbx_seq_one_letter_code
_entity_poly.pdbx_strand_id
1 'polypeptide(L)' 'MNCSEVDGGVVEDEEGKRLRELRKINLETVKEEAWIKQVIQGQNGTILTKRPITPSEKEETLNPRSRSAKLRVIQKA' A
#
# COMPACT_ATOMS: atom_id res chain seq x y z
N MET A 1 -39.71 5.97 -34.62
CA MET A 1 -39.09 5.42 -33.40
C MET A 1 -37.63 5.78 -33.43
N ASN A 2 -37.18 6.71 -32.60
CA ASN A 2 -35.75 7.01 -32.47
C ASN A 2 -35.33 6.53 -31.08
N CYS A 3 -34.65 5.38 -31.01
CA CYS A 3 -33.96 4.93 -29.81
C CYS A 3 -32.69 5.77 -29.69
N SER A 4 -32.66 6.69 -28.72
CA SER A 4 -31.43 7.34 -28.30
C SER A 4 -30.72 6.44 -27.29
N GLU A 5 -29.59 5.86 -27.68
CA GLU A 5 -28.63 5.23 -26.77
C GLU A 5 -28.19 6.25 -25.71
N VAL A 6 -28.52 5.98 -24.45
CA VAL A 6 -27.98 6.70 -23.29
C VAL A 6 -26.72 5.96 -22.88
N ASP A 7 -25.57 6.56 -23.19
CA ASP A 7 -24.25 6.10 -22.76
C ASP A 7 -24.14 6.33 -21.24
N GLY A 8 -24.49 5.30 -20.48
CA GLY A 8 -24.51 5.30 -19.02
C GLY A 8 -23.10 5.23 -18.44
N GLY A 9 -22.33 6.32 -18.55
CA GLY A 9 -21.06 6.47 -17.85
C GLY A 9 -21.26 6.30 -16.34
N VAL A 10 -20.55 5.34 -15.74
CA VAL A 10 -20.52 5.15 -14.29
C VAL A 10 -19.87 6.40 -13.69
N VAL A 11 -20.67 7.29 -13.12
CA VAL A 11 -20.19 8.37 -12.27
C VAL A 11 -19.66 7.73 -11.00
N GLU A 12 -18.38 7.34 -11.02
CA GLU A 12 -17.67 6.93 -9.81
C GLU A 12 -17.48 8.16 -8.93
N ASP A 13 -18.12 8.15 -7.76
CA ASP A 13 -17.90 9.16 -6.72
C ASP A 13 -16.40 9.28 -6.41
N GLU A 14 -15.93 10.51 -6.15
CA GLU A 14 -14.54 10.81 -5.83
C GLU A 14 -14.05 9.98 -4.63
N GLU A 15 -14.96 9.64 -3.71
CA GLU A 15 -14.69 8.75 -2.58
C GLU A 15 -14.42 7.30 -3.02
N GLY A 16 -15.15 6.82 -4.04
CA GLY A 16 -14.93 5.50 -4.65
C GLY A 16 -13.59 5.39 -5.37
N LYS A 17 -13.15 6.47 -6.04
CA LYS A 17 -11.82 6.55 -6.66
C LYS A 17 -10.71 6.48 -5.61
N ARG A 18 -10.82 7.27 -4.53
CA ARG A 18 -9.85 7.26 -3.41
C ARG A 18 -9.72 5.88 -2.77
N LEU A 19 -10.83 5.19 -2.53
CA LEU A 19 -10.82 3.85 -1.95
C LEU A 19 -10.11 2.84 -2.87
N ARG A 20 -10.32 2.94 -4.19
CA ARG A 20 -9.66 2.09 -5.19
C ARG A 20 -8.15 2.35 -5.23
N GLU A 21 -7.73 3.61 -5.10
CA GLU A 21 -6.34 4.02 -5.07
C GLU A 21 -5.62 3.53 -3.80
N LEU A 22 -6.26 3.68 -2.63
CA LEU A 22 -5.77 3.13 -1.36
C LEU A 22 -5.60 1.61 -1.41
N ARG A 23 -6.55 0.89 -2.03
CA ARG A 23 -6.43 -0.56 -2.23
C ARG A 23 -5.26 -0.93 -3.13
N LYS A 24 -5.02 -0.17 -4.21
CA LYS A 24 -3.85 -0.37 -5.08
C LYS A 24 -2.55 -0.20 -4.31
N ILE A 25 -2.41 0.89 -3.55
CA ILE A 25 -1.23 1.16 -2.72
C ILE A 25 -0.99 0.02 -1.72
N ASN A 26 -2.05 -0.47 -1.07
CA ASN A 26 -1.94 -1.59 -0.15
C ASN A 26 -1.48 -2.88 -0.87
N LEU A 27 -2.07 -3.20 -2.02
CA LEU A 27 -1.67 -4.37 -2.80
C LEU A 27 -0.21 -4.31 -3.27
N GLU A 28 0.25 -3.15 -3.73
CA GLU A 28 1.64 -2.92 -4.11
C GLU A 28 2.57 -3.17 -2.93
N THR A 29 2.23 -2.65 -1.75
CA THR A 29 3.05 -2.88 -0.57
C THR A 29 3.12 -4.36 -0.19
N VAL A 30 2.03 -5.13 -0.30
CA VAL A 30 2.04 -6.57 -0.02
C VAL A 30 2.96 -7.33 -1.00
N LYS A 31 2.98 -6.94 -2.28
CA LYS A 31 3.88 -7.52 -3.28
C LYS A 31 5.34 -7.24 -2.95
N GLU A 32 5.64 -6.00 -2.56
CA GLU A 32 6.98 -5.57 -2.18
C GLU A 32 7.48 -6.35 -0.95
N GLU A 33 6.61 -6.61 0.04
CA GLU A 33 6.94 -7.46 1.19
C GLU A 33 7.27 -8.91 0.82
N ALA A 34 6.54 -9.49 -0.15
CA ALA A 34 6.79 -10.84 -0.63
C ALA A 34 8.15 -10.94 -1.32
N TRP A 35 8.49 -9.95 -2.15
CA TRP A 35 9.78 -9.86 -2.82
C TRP A 35 10.94 -9.72 -1.82
N ILE A 36 10.82 -8.85 -0.80
CA ILE A 36 11.84 -8.66 0.25
C ILE A 36 12.13 -9.98 0.98
N LYS A 37 11.10 -10.77 1.31
CA LYS A 37 11.28 -12.09 1.95
C LYS A 37 12.06 -13.06 1.04
N GLN A 38 11.77 -13.07 -0.25
CA GLN A 38 12.47 -13.93 -1.22
C GLN A 38 13.94 -13.53 -1.39
N VAL A 39 14.23 -12.24 -1.52
CA VAL A 39 15.61 -11.73 -1.71
C VAL A 39 16.48 -11.97 -0.48
N ILE A 40 15.95 -11.71 0.71
CA ILE A 40 16.72 -11.80 1.95
C ILE A 40 17.02 -13.25 2.34
N GLN A 41 16.10 -14.18 2.07
CA GLN A 41 16.37 -15.61 2.21
C GLN A 41 17.54 -16.08 1.31
N GLY A 42 17.72 -15.48 0.14
CA GLY A 42 18.82 -15.80 -0.78
C GLY A 42 20.18 -15.14 -0.44
N GLN A 43 20.20 -14.12 0.44
CA GLN A 43 21.40 -13.30 0.71
C GLN A 43 21.95 -13.39 2.14
N ASN A 44 21.62 -14.46 2.89
CA ASN A 44 22.03 -14.63 4.29
C ASN A 44 21.65 -13.43 5.18
N GLY A 45 20.44 -12.90 5.04
CA GLY A 45 19.89 -11.92 5.96
C GLY A 45 18.74 -12.49 6.78
N THR A 46 18.55 -12.00 8.00
CA THR A 46 17.39 -12.34 8.84
C THR A 46 16.51 -11.10 9.01
N ILE A 47 15.23 -11.22 8.63
CA ILE A 47 14.23 -10.17 8.88
C ILE A 47 13.81 -10.26 10.35
N LEU A 48 14.05 -9.20 11.12
CA LEU A 48 13.67 -9.16 12.54
C LEU A 48 12.19 -8.85 12.73
N THR A 49 11.61 -8.06 11.84
CA THR A 49 10.21 -7.62 11.91
C THR A 49 9.28 -8.56 11.14
N LYS A 50 8.40 -9.28 11.85
CA LYS A 50 7.37 -10.13 11.21
C LYS A 50 6.37 -9.31 10.37
N ARG A 51 5.98 -8.13 10.86
CA ARG A 51 5.13 -7.13 10.21
C ARG A 51 5.88 -5.78 10.22
N PRO A 52 5.64 -4.87 9.25
CA PRO A 52 6.24 -3.54 9.28
C PRO A 52 5.81 -2.76 10.53
N ILE A 53 6.68 -1.87 10.99
CA ILE A 53 6.36 -0.90 12.02
C ILE A 53 5.77 0.32 11.32
N THR A 54 4.53 0.66 11.65
CA THR A 54 3.82 1.84 11.15
C THR A 54 4.02 3.02 12.10
N PRO A 55 3.90 4.27 11.62
CA PRO A 55 3.94 5.43 12.48
C PRO A 55 2.78 5.42 13.48
N SER A 56 2.93 6.18 14.56
CA SER A 56 1.83 6.41 15.49
C SER A 56 0.91 7.53 15.00
N GLU A 57 -0.35 7.56 15.44
CA GLU A 57 -1.31 8.63 15.08
C GLU A 57 -0.78 10.04 15.43
N LYS A 58 -0.06 10.15 16.56
CA LYS A 58 0.60 11.40 16.97
C LYS A 58 1.64 11.84 15.94
N GLU A 59 2.44 10.90 15.46
CA GLU A 59 3.47 11.14 14.45
C GLU A 59 2.87 11.46 13.09
N GLU A 60 1.76 10.83 12.70
CA GLU A 60 1.03 11.14 11.47
C GLU A 60 0.42 12.55 11.48
N THR A 61 0.06 13.04 12.66
CA THR A 61 -0.46 14.39 12.87
C THR A 61 0.65 15.43 12.82
N LEU A 62 1.79 15.13 13.46
CA LEU A 62 2.97 16.00 13.47
C LEU A 62 3.72 16.01 12.13
N ASN A 63 3.74 14.88 11.43
CA ASN A 63 4.39 14.70 10.13
C ASN A 63 3.44 13.96 9.17
N PRO A 64 2.61 14.66 8.40
CA PRO A 64 1.68 14.04 7.45
C PRO A 64 2.35 13.15 6.39
N ARG A 65 3.64 13.35 6.08
CA ARG A 65 4.37 12.50 5.14
C ARG A 65 4.66 11.10 5.69
N SER A 66 4.57 10.89 7.01
CA SER A 66 4.85 9.58 7.62
C SER A 66 3.72 8.57 7.43
N ARG A 67 2.48 8.99 7.12
CA ARG A 67 1.28 8.12 7.09
C ARG A 67 1.41 6.83 6.26
N SER A 68 2.22 6.84 5.20
CA SER A 68 2.45 5.67 4.36
C SER A 68 3.79 4.97 4.62
N ALA A 69 4.58 5.44 5.57
CA ALA A 69 5.89 4.87 5.88
C ALA A 69 5.76 3.48 6.52
N LYS A 70 6.67 2.58 6.16
CA LYS A 70 6.74 1.21 6.67
C LYS A 70 8.18 0.85 7.01
N LEU A 71 8.50 0.80 8.30
CA LEU A 71 9.84 0.45 8.74
C LEU A 71 10.01 -1.08 8.81
N ARG A 72 11.11 -1.59 8.27
CA ARG A 72 11.54 -2.98 8.38
C ARG A 72 13.01 -3.04 8.75
N VAL A 73 13.36 -3.97 9.63
CA VAL A 73 14.74 -4.16 10.10
C VAL A 73 15.27 -5.49 9.61
N ILE A 74 16.45 -5.44 9.00
CA ILE A 74 17.14 -6.58 8.40
C ILE A 74 18.51 -6.67 9.03
N GLN A 75 18.83 -7.84 9.57
CA GLN A 75 20.16 -8.16 10.08
C GLN A 75 20.92 -8.93 9.01
N LYS A 76 22.12 -8.46 8.65
CA LYS A 76 23.08 -9.23 7.87
C LYS A 76 23.67 -10.32 8.77
N ALA A 77 23.67 -11.58 8.33
CA ALA A 77 24.30 -12.69 9.05
C ALA A 77 25.83 -12.60 9.01
#